data_AF-A0A2M8Q7M6-F1
#
_entry.id   AF-A0A2M8Q7M6-F1
#
_cell.length_a   1.000
_cell.length_b   1.000
_cell.length_c   1.000
_cell.angle_alpha   90.00
_cell.angle_beta   90.00
_cell.angle_gamma   90.00
#
_symmetry.space_group_name_H-M   'P 1'
#
loop_
_entity.id
_entity.type
_entity.pdbx_description
1 polymer ?
#
loop_
_entity_poly.entity_id
_entity_poly.type
_entity_poly.pdbx_seq_one_letter_code
_entity_poly.pdbx_strand_id
1 'polypeptide(L)'
;MRPYRFVVVSHGQAADPFWSVVKNGVDAAARDMRVTVEYQAPQTFDMVAMKQLIDAAVASRPDGLVVSIPDPDALGDSIRAAV
;
A
#
# COMPACT_ATOMS: atom_id res chain seq x y z
N MET A 1 -10.27 -10.63 19.91
CA MET A 1 -9.75 -10.79 18.54
C MET A 1 -9.01 -9.51 18.17
N ARG A 2 -7.86 -9.58 17.49
CA ARG A 2 -7.17 -8.39 16.98
C ARG A 2 -7.90 -7.90 15.71
N PRO A 3 -8.00 -6.58 15.47
CA PRO A 3 -8.56 -6.07 14.22
C PRO A 3 -7.72 -6.52 13.03
N TYR A 4 -8.36 -6.77 11.89
CA TYR A 4 -7.65 -7.06 10.63
C TYR A 4 -6.73 -5.88 10.28
N ARG A 5 -5.53 -6.18 9.81
CA ARG A 5 -4.53 -5.19 9.42
C ARG A 5 -4.27 -5.25 7.92
N PHE A 6 -4.39 -4.11 7.25
CA PHE A 6 -4.10 -3.95 5.84
C PHE A 6 -2.93 -2.99 5.66
N VAL A 7 -2.10 -3.23 4.64
CA VAL A 7 -1.10 -2.27 4.18
C VAL A 7 -1.46 -1.86 2.75
N VAL A 8 -1.47 -0.55 2.49
CA VAL A 8 -1.71 0.04 1.18
C VAL A 8 -0.41 0.66 0.70
N VAL A 9 0.12 0.20 -0.43
CA VAL A 9 1.31 0.78 -1.07
C VAL A 9 0.90 1.41 -2.40
N SER A 10 0.96 2.73 -2.47
CA SER A 10 0.65 3.47 -3.69
C SER A 10 1.89 3.96 -4.42
N HIS A 11 1.80 4.17 -5.73
CA HIS A 11 2.82 4.89 -6.52
C HIS A 11 2.67 6.41 -6.43
N GLY A 12 1.76 6.87 -5.58
CA GLY A 12 1.35 8.25 -5.48
C GLY A 12 2.17 9.08 -4.54
N GLN A 13 2.64 10.22 -5.02
CA GLN A 13 3.41 11.14 -4.19
C GLN A 13 2.49 11.82 -3.17
N ALA A 14 3.01 12.05 -1.96
CA ALA A 14 2.24 12.65 -0.85
C ALA A 14 1.69 14.05 -1.19
N ALA A 15 2.31 14.77 -2.11
CA ALA A 15 1.89 16.11 -2.54
C ALA A 15 0.88 16.11 -3.70
N ASP A 16 0.55 14.94 -4.27
CA ASP A 16 -0.38 14.85 -5.39
C ASP A 16 -1.85 14.92 -4.89
N PRO A 17 -2.66 15.87 -5.40
CA PRO A 17 -4.07 15.99 -5.02
C PRO A 17 -4.89 14.73 -5.26
N PHE A 18 -4.58 13.96 -6.31
CA PHE A 18 -5.29 12.71 -6.60
C PHE A 18 -5.10 11.70 -5.47
N TRP A 19 -3.85 11.50 -5.04
CA TRP A 19 -3.51 10.53 -4.00
C TRP A 19 -3.96 10.94 -2.61
N SER A 20 -4.10 12.25 -2.37
CA SER A 20 -4.76 12.76 -1.16
C SER A 20 -6.21 12.30 -1.06
N VAL A 21 -6.97 12.34 -2.18
CA VAL A 21 -8.35 11.85 -2.22
C VAL A 21 -8.42 10.33 -2.02
N VAL A 22 -7.52 9.58 -2.67
CA VAL A 22 -7.43 8.12 -2.49
C VAL A 22 -7.17 7.76 -1.03
N LYS A 23 -6.18 8.40 -0.39
CA LYS A 23 -5.87 8.18 1.03
C LYS A 23 -7.06 8.49 1.93
N ASN A 24 -7.77 9.59 1.68
CA ASN A 24 -8.97 9.94 2.45
C ASN A 24 -10.05 8.83 2.37
N GLY A 25 -10.23 8.24 1.19
CA GLY A 25 -11.13 7.09 1.01
C GLY A 25 -10.69 5.85 1.79
N VAL A 26 -9.39 5.54 1.78
CA VAL A 26 -8.81 4.45 2.57
C VAL A 26 -9.01 4.69 4.07
N ASP A 27 -8.73 5.89 4.55
CA ASP A 27 -8.90 6.26 5.97
C ASP A 27 -10.37 6.23 6.41
N ALA A 28 -11.31 6.54 5.52
CA ALA A 28 -12.75 6.41 5.79
C ALA A 28 -13.16 4.94 5.90
N ALA A 29 -12.78 4.12 4.91
CA ALA A 29 -13.10 2.69 4.91
C ALA A 29 -12.50 1.95 6.12
N ALA A 30 -11.31 2.34 6.56
CA ALA A 30 -10.69 1.80 7.77
C ALA A 30 -11.58 1.99 9.01
N ARG A 31 -12.21 3.18 9.15
CA ARG A 31 -13.12 3.49 10.26
C ARG A 31 -14.43 2.71 10.14
N ASP A 32 -15.03 2.71 8.96
CA ASP A 32 -16.33 2.06 8.71
C ASP A 32 -16.25 0.54 8.95
N MET A 33 -15.15 -0.07 8.50
CA MET A 33 -14.92 -1.51 8.61
C MET A 33 -14.27 -1.93 9.93
N ARG A 34 -13.84 -0.96 10.77
CA ARG A 34 -13.13 -1.19 12.04
C ARG A 34 -11.86 -2.04 11.87
N VAL A 35 -11.06 -1.71 10.86
CA VAL A 35 -9.78 -2.36 10.55
C VAL A 35 -8.64 -1.36 10.67
N THR A 36 -7.42 -1.86 10.87
CA THR A 36 -6.22 -1.03 10.86
C THR A 36 -5.68 -0.97 9.44
N VAL A 37 -5.38 0.23 8.93
CA VAL A 37 -4.76 0.41 7.62
C VAL A 37 -3.52 1.28 7.74
N GLU A 38 -2.41 0.79 7.19
CA GLU A 38 -1.16 1.54 7.04
C GLU A 38 -1.01 1.97 5.57
N TYR A 39 -0.94 3.28 5.33
CA TYR A 39 -0.75 3.82 3.99
C TYR A 39 0.71 4.21 3.78
N GLN A 40 1.34 3.65 2.74
CA GLN A 40 2.73 3.88 2.38
C GLN A 40 2.83 4.34 0.93
N ALA A 41 3.79 5.23 0.68
CA ALA A 41 4.12 5.71 -0.65
C ALA A 41 5.58 6.16 -0.71
N PRO A 42 6.25 6.04 -1.86
CA PRO A 42 7.56 6.64 -2.05
C PRO A 42 7.47 8.17 -2.10
N GLN A 43 8.56 8.87 -1.75
CA GLN A 43 8.59 10.34 -1.80
C GLN A 43 8.52 10.88 -3.24
N THR A 44 9.07 10.12 -4.19
CA THR A 44 9.09 10.40 -5.63
C THR A 44 8.60 9.18 -6.40
N PHE A 45 8.36 9.33 -7.71
CA PHE A 45 8.04 8.17 -8.54
C PHE A 45 9.30 7.33 -8.77
N ASP A 46 9.45 6.25 -8.01
CA ASP A 46 10.63 5.37 -8.02
C ASP A 46 10.22 3.91 -7.80
N MET A 47 10.47 3.06 -8.80
CA MET A 47 10.09 1.64 -8.76
C MET A 47 10.92 0.83 -7.76
N VAL A 48 12.18 1.20 -7.52
CA VAL A 48 13.02 0.54 -6.52
C VAL A 48 12.51 0.85 -5.12
N ALA A 49 12.20 2.12 -4.84
CA ALA A 49 11.60 2.52 -3.56
C ALA A 49 10.24 1.84 -3.34
N MET A 50 9.40 1.77 -4.38
CA MET A 50 8.14 1.01 -4.30
C MET A 50 8.36 -0.47 -4.01
N LYS A 51 9.30 -1.11 -4.71
CA LYS A 51 9.64 -2.52 -4.48
C LYS A 51 10.02 -2.76 -3.02
N GLN A 52 10.86 -1.90 -2.45
CA GLN A 52 11.27 -1.98 -1.04
C GLN A 52 10.09 -1.83 -0.08
N LEU A 53 9.15 -0.91 -0.35
CA LEU A 53 7.93 -0.75 0.45
C LEU A 53 7.04 -1.99 0.38
N ILE A 54 6.88 -2.59 -0.81
CA ILE A 54 6.12 -3.82 -1.00
C ILE A 54 6.78 -4.98 -0.26
N ASP A 55 8.10 -5.17 -0.42
CA ASP A 55 8.85 -6.24 0.26
C ASP A 55 8.74 -6.11 1.78
N ALA A 56 8.84 -4.88 2.33
CA ALA A 56 8.65 -4.61 3.74
C ALA A 56 7.20 -4.88 4.20
N ALA A 57 6.21 -4.49 3.39
CA ALA A 57 4.81 -4.76 3.66
C ALA A 57 4.55 -6.28 3.72
N VAL A 58 5.03 -7.04 2.74
CA VAL A 58 4.95 -8.52 2.70
C VAL A 58 5.62 -9.14 3.93
N ALA A 59 6.86 -8.73 4.25
CA ALA A 59 7.58 -9.24 5.41
C ALA A 59 6.86 -8.98 6.73
N SER A 60 6.06 -7.91 6.81
CA SER A 60 5.26 -7.59 8.00
C SER A 60 4.05 -8.52 8.18
N ARG A 61 3.70 -9.35 7.18
CA ARG A 61 2.57 -10.30 7.18
C ARG A 61 1.23 -9.66 7.61
N PRO A 62 0.72 -8.67 6.86
CA PRO A 62 -0.62 -8.13 7.08
C PRO A 62 -1.68 -9.15 6.69
N ASP A 63 -2.92 -8.93 7.12
CA ASP A 63 -4.07 -9.75 6.71
C ASP A 63 -4.50 -9.42 5.27
N GLY A 64 -4.07 -8.28 4.73
CA GLY A 64 -4.23 -7.94 3.32
C GLY A 64 -3.24 -6.87 2.83
N LEU A 65 -2.91 -6.94 1.54
CA LEU A 65 -2.03 -6.01 0.86
C LEU A 65 -2.76 -5.40 -0.34
N VAL A 66 -2.77 -4.07 -0.44
CA VAL A 66 -3.35 -3.33 -1.56
C VAL A 66 -2.22 -2.56 -2.24
N VAL A 67 -2.05 -2.76 -3.55
CA VAL A 67 -0.95 -2.13 -4.30
C VAL A 67 -1.51 -1.47 -5.55
N SER A 68 -1.16 -0.21 -5.80
CA SER A 68 -1.30 0.36 -7.13
C SER A 68 -0.10 -0.03 -7.99
N ILE A 69 -0.32 -0.53 -9.21
CA ILE A 69 0.74 -1.16 -10.02
C ILE A 69 1.02 -0.28 -11.25
N PRO A 70 2.00 0.63 -11.21
CA PRO A 70 2.40 1.41 -12.38
C PRO A 70 3.20 0.59 -13.40
N ASP A 71 3.92 -0.44 -12.94
CA ASP A 71 4.71 -1.36 -13.76
C ASP A 71 4.61 -2.79 -13.17
N PRO A 72 3.85 -3.69 -13.81
CA PRO A 72 3.70 -5.07 -13.35
C PRO A 72 4.96 -5.92 -13.48
N ASP A 73 5.82 -5.64 -14.47
CA ASP A 73 7.04 -6.41 -14.70
C ASP A 73 8.09 -6.09 -13.62
N ALA A 74 8.18 -4.82 -13.21
CA ALA A 74 9.09 -4.40 -12.14
C ALA A 74 8.65 -4.86 -10.74
N LEU A 75 7.34 -4.87 -10.47
CA LEU A 75 6.80 -5.07 -9.11
C LEU A 75 6.19 -6.47 -8.89
N GLY A 76 5.92 -7.22 -9.95
CA GLY A 76 5.14 -8.45 -9.91
C GLY A 76 5.68 -9.50 -8.94
N ASP A 77 7.00 -9.72 -8.93
CA ASP A 77 7.60 -10.74 -8.06
C ASP A 77 7.48 -10.38 -6.57
N SER A 78 7.64 -9.10 -6.22
CA SER A 78 7.46 -8.62 -4.84
C SER A 78 6.00 -8.73 -4.39
N ILE A 79 5.04 -8.49 -5.29
CA ILE A 79 3.61 -8.65 -4.98
C ILE A 79 3.24 -10.13 -4.81
N ARG A 80 3.74 -11.01 -5.70
CA ARG A 80 3.48 -12.46 -5.63
C ARG A 80 4.04 -13.11 -4.37
N ALA A 81 5.09 -12.55 -3.78
CA ALA A 81 5.62 -13.04 -2.49
C ALA A 81 4.62 -12.90 -1.32
N ALA A 82 3.49 -12.21 -1.50
CA ALA A 82 2.44 -12.07 -0.50
C ALA A 82 1.48 -13.28 -0.39
N VAL A 83 1.51 -14.23 -1.33
CA VAL A 83 0.53 -15.34 -1.45
C VAL A 83 1.17 -16.72 -1.46
#